data_AF-A0A5S3YZR0-F1
#
_entry.id   AF-A0A5S3YZR0-F1
#
_cell.length_a   1.000
_cell.length_b   1.000
_cell.length_c   1.000
_cell.angle_alpha   90.00
_cell.angle_beta   90.00
_cell.angle_gamma   90.00
#
_symmetry.space_group_name_H-M   'P 1'
#
loop_
_entity.id
_entity.type
_entity.pdbx_description
1 polymer ?
#
loop_
_entity_poly.entity_id
_entity_poly.type
_entity_poly.pdbx_seq_one_letter_code
_entity_poly.pdbx_strand_id
1 'polypeptide(L)'
;MKKLFALIFVTLLGGCASSYHNIDLEGESALGGGFRDKKIAEGMYKIMAKTNFAPWLNYSAAHKTFNRRAKELCDGDYQILRTTESQSEHMETEGLAKYIISKVDGYVLCENTLTSKEEAKRLLKLEY
;
A
#
# COMPACT_ATOMS: atom_id res chain seq x y z
N MET A 1 35.50 -7.53 -16.21
CA MET A 1 34.53 -8.49 -15.62
C MET A 1 33.99 -8.04 -14.25
N LYS A 2 34.82 -7.72 -13.24
CA LYS A 2 34.34 -7.26 -11.92
C LYS A 2 33.42 -6.02 -11.94
N LYS A 3 33.70 -5.03 -12.80
CA LYS A 3 32.89 -3.79 -12.92
C LYS A 3 31.51 -4.01 -13.58
N LEU A 4 31.38 -5.05 -14.41
CA LEU A 4 30.10 -5.38 -15.08
C LEU A 4 29.14 -6.11 -14.12
N PHE A 5 29.69 -6.96 -13.24
CA PHE A 5 28.92 -7.62 -12.18
C PHE A 5 28.35 -6.62 -11.16
N ALA A 6 29.10 -5.57 -10.82
CA ALA A 6 28.62 -4.53 -9.91
C ALA A 6 27.42 -3.75 -10.50
N LEU A 7 27.42 -3.48 -11.81
CA LEU A 7 26.35 -2.74 -12.48
C LEU A 7 25.03 -3.54 -12.53
N ILE A 8 25.11 -4.85 -12.78
CA ILE A 8 23.95 -5.75 -12.78
C ILE A 8 23.34 -5.89 -11.36
N PHE A 9 24.18 -5.90 -10.33
CA PHE A 9 23.72 -6.02 -8.95
C PHE A 9 22.95 -4.78 -8.46
N VAL A 10 23.36 -3.58 -8.90
CA VAL A 10 22.65 -2.32 -8.59
C VAL A 10 21.27 -2.29 -9.24
N THR A 11 21.14 -2.79 -10.47
CA THR A 11 19.83 -2.85 -11.15
C THR A 11 18.88 -3.89 -10.54
N LEU A 12 19.41 -5.00 -10.01
CA LEU A 12 18.61 -6.03 -9.34
C LEU A 12 18.08 -5.59 -7.97
N LEU A 13 18.83 -4.75 -7.24
CA LEU A 13 18.40 -4.21 -5.95
C LEU A 13 17.28 -3.16 -6.07
N GLY A 14 17.26 -2.37 -7.16
CA GLY A 14 16.19 -1.40 -7.43
C GLY A 14 14.83 -2.05 -7.67
N GLY A 15 14.80 -3.22 -8.32
CA GLY A 15 13.58 -3.99 -8.56
C GLY A 15 12.96 -4.58 -7.29
N CYS A 16 13.78 -4.88 -6.27
CA CYS A 16 13.32 -5.36 -4.96
C CYS A 16 12.86 -4.23 -4.02
N ALA A 17 13.19 -2.97 -4.30
CA ALA A 17 12.95 -1.83 -3.41
C ALA A 17 11.71 -0.97 -3.79
N SER A 18 11.11 -1.15 -4.97
CA SER A 18 10.26 -0.11 -5.58
C SER A 18 8.74 -0.31 -5.46
N SER A 19 8.22 -1.18 -4.59
CA SER A 19 6.76 -1.20 -4.31
C SER A 19 6.33 -0.15 -3.28
N TYR A 20 7.29 0.53 -2.65
CA TYR A 20 7.01 1.56 -1.64
C TYR A 20 7.40 2.95 -2.14
N HIS A 21 6.43 3.61 -2.74
CA HIS A 21 6.53 5.00 -3.21
C HIS A 21 5.16 5.65 -3.03
N ASN A 22 5.15 6.98 -2.86
CA ASN A 22 3.91 7.72 -2.71
C ASN A 22 3.35 8.09 -4.09
N ILE A 23 2.29 7.41 -4.51
CA ILE A 23 1.68 7.58 -5.83
C ILE A 23 1.11 8.99 -6.01
N ASP A 24 0.64 9.65 -4.94
CA ASP A 24 0.08 11.01 -5.05
C ASP A 24 1.16 12.08 -5.30
N LEU A 25 2.42 11.80 -4.95
CA LEU A 25 3.55 12.72 -5.16
C LEU A 25 4.41 12.34 -6.37
N GLU A 26 4.60 11.03 -6.59
CA GLU A 26 5.56 10.49 -7.54
C GLU A 26 4.89 9.92 -8.81
N GLY A 27 3.55 9.81 -8.82
CA GLY A 27 2.80 9.17 -9.89
C GLY A 27 2.75 7.64 -9.76
N GLU A 28 2.04 7.00 -10.70
CA GLU A 28 1.94 5.54 -10.73
C GLU A 28 3.27 4.92 -11.19
N SER A 29 3.78 3.93 -10.45
CA SER A 29 4.97 3.21 -10.94
C SER A 29 4.67 2.38 -12.19
N ALA A 30 5.71 2.22 -13.02
CA ALA A 30 5.66 1.34 -14.19
C ALA A 30 5.35 -0.14 -13.84
N LEU A 31 5.53 -0.54 -12.58
CA LEU A 31 5.22 -1.89 -12.11
C LEU A 31 3.87 -1.99 -11.37
N GLY A 32 3.16 -0.88 -11.22
CA GLY A 32 1.82 -0.81 -10.60
C GLY A 32 1.78 -0.84 -9.06
N GLY A 33 2.92 -0.96 -8.37
CA GLY A 33 2.99 -0.89 -6.90
C GLY A 33 2.79 0.52 -6.35
N GLY A 34 2.97 0.68 -5.04
CA GLY A 34 2.97 1.98 -4.35
C GLY A 34 1.88 2.12 -3.31
N PHE A 35 1.78 3.30 -2.70
CA PHE A 35 0.70 3.64 -1.78
C PHE A 35 0.16 5.05 -2.03
N ARG A 36 -1.06 5.30 -1.57
CA ARG A 36 -1.66 6.64 -1.41
C ARG A 36 -2.22 6.74 0.00
N ASP A 37 -2.19 7.94 0.56
CA ASP A 37 -2.82 8.19 1.84
C ASP A 37 -3.48 9.55 1.90
N LYS A 38 -4.49 9.66 2.76
CA LYS A 38 -5.25 10.88 2.97
C LYS A 38 -5.61 11.01 4.44
N LYS A 39 -5.28 12.15 5.03
CA LYS A 39 -5.77 12.53 6.36
C LYS A 39 -7.28 12.75 6.32
N ILE A 40 -8.01 12.07 7.20
CA ILE A 40 -9.47 12.18 7.34
C ILE A 40 -9.82 13.09 8.52
N ALA A 41 -9.15 12.87 9.64
CA ALA A 41 -9.25 13.66 10.87
C ALA A 41 -7.90 13.60 11.62
N GLU A 42 -7.81 14.21 12.80
CA GLU A 42 -6.61 14.14 13.61
C GLU A 42 -6.30 12.68 14.00
N GLY A 43 -5.06 12.23 13.74
CA GLY A 43 -4.66 10.83 13.92
C GLY A 43 -5.52 9.79 13.19
N MET A 44 -6.23 10.16 12.12
CA MET A 44 -7.05 9.24 11.33
C MET A 44 -6.75 9.37 9.84
N TYR A 45 -6.41 8.25 9.21
CA TYR A 45 -5.93 8.21 7.83
C TYR A 45 -6.62 7.14 7.02
N LYS A 46 -6.89 7.44 5.75
CA LYS A 46 -7.19 6.45 4.72
C LYS A 46 -5.91 6.10 4.00
N ILE A 47 -5.65 4.81 3.80
CA ILE A 47 -4.47 4.32 3.08
C ILE A 47 -4.92 3.33 2.01
N MET A 48 -4.34 3.46 0.83
CA MET A 48 -4.43 2.50 -0.26
C MET A 48 -3.01 2.01 -0.57
N ALA A 49 -2.79 0.71 -0.63
CA ALA A 49 -1.49 0.10 -0.90
C ALA A 49 -1.61 -0.95 -2.01
N LYS A 50 -0.68 -0.92 -2.97
CA LYS A 50 -0.60 -1.83 -4.12
C LYS A 50 0.71 -2.61 -4.12
N THR A 51 0.67 -3.85 -4.58
CA THR A 51 1.87 -4.59 -4.97
C THR A 51 2.32 -4.19 -6.36
N ASN A 52 3.58 -4.47 -6.70
CA ASN A 52 3.92 -4.63 -8.12
C ASN A 52 3.10 -5.76 -8.74
N PHE A 53 2.93 -5.74 -10.05
CA PHE A 53 2.25 -6.83 -10.74
C PHE A 53 3.01 -8.16 -10.59
N ALA A 54 2.27 -9.25 -10.43
CA ALA A 54 2.80 -10.61 -10.33
C ALA A 54 1.83 -11.62 -10.97
N PRO A 55 2.32 -12.80 -11.40
CA PRO A 55 1.46 -13.86 -11.91
C PRO A 55 0.63 -14.60 -10.85
N TRP A 56 0.47 -14.01 -9.65
CA TRP A 56 -0.29 -14.55 -8.54
C TRP A 56 -0.81 -13.42 -7.63
N LEU A 57 -1.82 -13.71 -6.81
CA LEU A 57 -2.32 -12.79 -5.78
C LEU A 57 -1.37 -12.69 -4.59
N ASN A 58 -1.12 -11.47 -4.12
CA ASN A 58 -0.21 -11.22 -3.00
C ASN A 58 -0.72 -10.12 -2.06
N TYR A 59 -1.91 -10.33 -1.47
CA TYR A 59 -2.45 -9.40 -0.48
C TYR A 59 -1.54 -9.19 0.73
N SER A 60 -0.75 -10.20 1.12
CA SER A 60 0.22 -10.09 2.21
C SER A 60 1.25 -8.97 1.95
N ALA A 61 1.75 -8.85 0.71
CA ALA A 61 2.68 -7.77 0.36
C ALA A 61 2.00 -6.38 0.34
N ALA A 62 0.74 -6.29 -0.09
CA ALA A 62 -0.04 -5.05 0.01
C ALA A 62 -0.26 -4.65 1.48
N HIS A 63 -0.60 -5.60 2.36
CA HIS A 63 -0.71 -5.37 3.81
C HIS A 63 0.60 -4.92 4.44
N LYS A 64 1.76 -5.46 4.03
CA LYS A 64 3.07 -4.98 4.51
C LYS A 64 3.28 -3.51 4.18
N THR A 65 2.94 -3.09 2.96
CA THR A 65 3.02 -1.70 2.52
C THR A 65 2.04 -0.81 3.29
N PHE A 66 0.79 -1.25 3.43
CA PHE A 66 -0.25 -0.57 4.22
C PHE A 66 0.19 -0.36 5.68
N ASN A 67 0.63 -1.43 6.34
CA ASN A 67 1.02 -1.41 7.76
C ASN A 67 2.25 -0.53 7.99
N ARG A 68 3.25 -0.61 7.10
CA ARG A 68 4.41 0.28 7.16
C ARG A 68 4.00 1.74 7.05
N ARG A 69 3.12 2.09 6.10
CA ARG A 69 2.64 3.47 5.95
C ARG A 69 1.80 3.93 7.14
N ALA A 70 0.97 3.06 7.71
CA ALA A 70 0.21 3.37 8.93
C ALA A 70 1.12 3.72 10.10
N LYS A 71 2.21 2.97 10.32
CA LYS A 71 3.22 3.27 11.35
C LYS A 71 3.87 4.64 11.15
N GLU A 72 4.24 4.95 9.91
CA GLU A 72 4.85 6.25 9.57
C GLU A 72 3.89 7.42 9.82
N LEU A 73 2.60 7.26 9.50
CA LEU A 73 1.59 8.30 9.69
C LEU A 73 1.20 8.50 11.17
N CYS A 74 1.26 7.44 11.96
CA CYS A 74 0.90 7.45 13.37
C CYS A 74 2.08 7.68 14.31
N ASP A 75 3.31 7.71 13.79
CA ASP A 75 4.54 7.74 14.58
C ASP A 75 4.54 6.69 15.72
N GLY A 76 4.04 5.48 15.41
CA GLY A 76 3.83 4.44 16.41
C GLY A 76 2.67 3.47 16.10
N ASP A 77 2.00 3.05 17.16
CA ASP A 77 0.91 2.07 17.11
C ASP A 77 -0.41 2.67 16.58
N TYR A 78 -1.20 1.80 15.96
CA TYR A 78 -2.44 2.18 15.29
C TYR A 78 -3.44 1.02 15.34
N GLN A 79 -4.72 1.39 15.26
CA GLN A 79 -5.83 0.46 15.09
C GLN A 79 -6.33 0.51 13.65
N ILE A 80 -6.51 -0.67 13.06
CA ILE A 80 -7.17 -0.80 11.76
C ILE A 80 -8.69 -0.77 12.00
N LEU A 81 -9.37 0.22 11.44
CA LEU A 81 -10.82 0.35 11.56
C LEU A 81 -11.55 -0.53 10.53
N ARG A 82 -11.00 -0.58 9.31
CA ARG A 82 -11.51 -1.38 8.20
C ARG A 82 -10.42 -1.54 7.15
N THR A 83 -10.35 -2.71 6.54
CA THR A 83 -9.60 -2.96 5.31
C THR A 83 -10.48 -3.69 4.30
N THR A 84 -10.16 -3.55 3.03
CA THR A 84 -10.77 -4.31 1.93
C THR A 84 -9.67 -4.67 0.95
N GLU A 85 -9.62 -5.94 0.60
CA GLU A 85 -8.71 -6.48 -0.41
C GLU A 85 -9.39 -6.45 -1.77
N SER A 86 -8.64 -6.13 -2.80
CA SER A 86 -9.10 -6.15 -4.19
C SER A 86 -7.92 -6.30 -5.13
N GLN A 87 -8.19 -6.68 -6.37
CA GLN A 87 -7.16 -6.90 -7.38
C GLN A 87 -7.51 -6.18 -8.67
N SER A 88 -6.49 -5.86 -9.45
CA SER A 88 -6.62 -5.37 -10.83
C SER A 88 -5.56 -6.04 -11.71
N GLU A 89 -5.81 -6.15 -13.00
CA GLU A 89 -4.76 -6.53 -13.95
C GLU A 89 -4.00 -5.27 -14.37
N HIS A 90 -2.67 -5.36 -14.41
CA HIS A 90 -1.81 -4.25 -14.86
C HIS A 90 -1.98 -4.00 -16.37
N MET A 91 -2.19 -5.08 -17.13
CA MET A 91 -2.54 -5.09 -18.54
C MET A 91 -3.46 -6.28 -18.78
N GLU A 92 -4.49 -6.10 -19.62
CA GLU A 92 -5.33 -7.22 -20.06
C GLU A 92 -4.48 -8.14 -20.93
N THR A 93 -4.25 -9.37 -20.47
CA THR A 93 -3.52 -10.39 -21.24
C THR A 93 -4.44 -11.53 -21.62
N GLU A 94 -4.52 -11.87 -22.90
CA GLU A 94 -5.30 -13.03 -23.39
C GLU A 94 -4.68 -14.41 -23.05
N GLY A 95 -3.50 -14.43 -22.41
CA GLY A 95 -2.77 -15.64 -22.05
C GLY A 95 -3.00 -16.16 -20.61
N LEU A 96 -2.39 -17.30 -20.27
CA LEU A 96 -2.54 -17.96 -18.96
C LEU A 96 -1.91 -17.17 -17.78
N ALA A 97 -0.92 -16.32 -18.04
CA ALA A 97 -0.22 -15.57 -17.01
C ALA A 97 -0.81 -14.15 -16.89
N LYS A 98 -1.70 -13.95 -15.91
CA LYS A 98 -2.28 -12.65 -15.57
C LYS A 98 -1.26 -11.79 -14.81
N TYR A 99 -1.07 -10.54 -15.18
CA TYR A 99 -0.23 -9.61 -14.41
C TYR A 99 -1.06 -8.89 -13.34
N ILE A 100 -1.21 -9.54 -12.18
CA ILE A 100 -2.14 -9.11 -11.14
C ILE A 100 -1.46 -8.14 -10.17
N ILE A 101 -2.11 -7.01 -9.91
CA ILE A 101 -1.82 -6.09 -8.82
C ILE A 101 -2.78 -6.40 -7.68
N SER A 102 -2.26 -6.76 -6.51
CA SER A 102 -3.03 -6.87 -5.28
C SER A 102 -3.07 -5.53 -4.56
N LYS A 103 -4.26 -5.13 -4.08
CA LYS A 103 -4.51 -3.86 -3.42
C LYS A 103 -5.20 -4.05 -2.08
N VAL A 104 -4.78 -3.27 -1.09
CA VAL A 104 -5.46 -3.11 0.21
C VAL A 104 -5.87 -1.65 0.35
N ASP A 105 -7.18 -1.41 0.51
CA ASP A 105 -7.74 -0.10 0.88
C ASP A 105 -8.22 -0.18 2.33
N GLY A 106 -7.90 0.82 3.16
CA GLY A 106 -8.33 0.81 4.54
C GLY A 106 -8.24 2.13 5.27
N TYR A 107 -8.69 2.11 6.53
CA TYR A 107 -8.67 3.24 7.44
C TYR A 107 -7.97 2.85 8.73
N VAL A 108 -7.12 3.73 9.23
CA VAL A 108 -6.40 3.57 10.50
C VAL A 108 -6.67 4.74 11.44
N LEU A 109 -6.63 4.44 12.72
CA LEU A 109 -6.71 5.39 13.82
C LEU A 109 -5.46 5.22 14.69
N CYS A 110 -4.68 6.27 14.85
CA CYS A 110 -3.48 6.25 15.69
C CYS A 110 -3.87 6.13 17.16
N GLU A 111 -3.12 5.40 17.98
CA GLU A 111 -3.50 5.20 19.39
C GLU A 111 -3.47 6.48 20.22
N ASN A 112 -2.57 7.41 19.90
CA ASN A 112 -2.37 8.66 20.63
C ASN A 112 -3.28 9.82 20.16
N THR A 113 -4.35 9.53 19.40
CA THR A 113 -5.24 10.58 18.88
C THR A 113 -6.32 10.99 19.88
N LEU A 114 -6.75 12.25 19.77
CA LEU A 114 -7.91 12.78 20.48
C LEU A 114 -9.24 12.31 19.88
N THR A 115 -9.22 11.77 18.66
CA THR A 115 -10.42 11.23 17.99
C THR A 115 -10.85 9.91 18.65
N SER A 116 -12.05 9.89 19.23
CA SER A 116 -12.59 8.66 19.82
C SER A 116 -12.90 7.62 18.74
N LYS A 117 -12.86 6.35 19.12
CA LYS A 117 -13.21 5.24 18.22
C LYS A 117 -14.64 5.33 17.67
N GLU A 118 -15.58 5.84 18.47
CA GLU A 118 -16.97 6.02 18.03
C GLU A 118 -17.09 7.17 17.01
N GLU A 119 -16.39 8.28 17.24
CA GLU A 119 -16.34 9.36 16.24
C GLU A 119 -15.69 8.88 14.93
N ALA A 120 -14.62 8.07 15.02
CA ALA A 120 -13.99 7.48 13.84
C ALA A 120 -14.95 6.56 13.06
N LYS A 121 -15.76 5.74 13.74
CA LYS A 121 -16.79 4.90 13.09
C LYS A 121 -17.88 5.74 12.45
N ARG A 122 -18.35 6.78 13.13
CA ARG A 122 -19.36 7.71 12.62
C ARG A 122 -18.90 8.41 11.34
N LEU A 123 -17.66 8.90 11.31
CA LEU A 123 -17.04 9.51 10.13
C LEU A 123 -16.99 8.55 8.93
N LEU A 124 -16.80 7.26 9.20
CA LEU A 124 -16.76 6.24 8.17
C LEU A 124 -18.15 5.68 7.80
N LYS A 125 -19.22 6.15 8.45
CA LYS A 125 -20.57 5.57 8.35
C LYS A 125 -20.55 4.05 8.58
N LEU A 126 -19.72 3.60 9.53
CA LEU A 126 -19.58 2.19 9.90
C LEU A 126 -20.57 1.76 10.99
N GLU A 127 -21.49 2.64 11.38
CA GLU A 127 -22.55 2.33 12.34
C GLU A 127 -23.72 1.61 11.66
N TYR A 128 -24.08 0.45 12.22
CA TYR A 128 -25.36 -0.24 12.04
C TYR A 128 -26.24 0.06 13.25
#